data_AF-K1LH14-F1
#
_entry.id   AF-K1LH14-F1
#
_cell.length_a   1.000
_cell.length_b   1.000
_cell.length_c   1.000
_cell.angle_alpha   90.00
_cell.angle_beta   90.00
_cell.angle_gamma   90.00
#
_symmetry.space_group_name_H-M   'P 1'
#
loop_
_entity.id
_entity.type
_entity.pdbx_description
1 polymer ?
#
loop_
_entity_poly.entity_id
_entity_poly.type
_entity_poly.pdbx_seq_one_letter_code
_entity_poly.pdbx_strand_id
1 'polypeptide(L)'
;MNVMKRASYILGCAMALLSCKEEQSDEKVSSDNAWAVEENVAPRKDTTIVYRWEGIGTENDEATVYYSGGKIVRGEAMVYGATDKSDIRFEFEDEKIIISRKKYTHKKRSEHGKSDDIELISKIEYQTDHHGNYSDGDRAEDDFYEILKKQIPFELK
;
A
#
# COMPACT_ATOMS: atom_id res chain seq x y z
N MET A 1 35.96 -26.19 -71.49
CA MET A 1 37.31 -26.51 -70.97
C MET A 1 37.22 -27.75 -70.10
N ASN A 2 37.75 -28.85 -70.63
CA ASN A 2 38.45 -29.96 -69.99
C ASN A 2 38.21 -30.38 -68.51
N VAL A 3 37.61 -31.57 -68.41
CA VAL A 3 38.03 -32.81 -67.69
C VAL A 3 38.19 -32.88 -66.15
N MET A 4 37.61 -33.97 -65.63
CA MET A 4 38.21 -35.03 -64.76
C MET A 4 38.26 -34.90 -63.22
N LYS A 5 37.78 -36.02 -62.62
CA LYS A 5 38.35 -36.85 -61.53
C LYS A 5 38.36 -36.39 -60.05
N ARG A 6 37.59 -37.17 -59.26
CA ARG A 6 37.94 -37.94 -58.04
C ARG A 6 39.14 -37.48 -57.20
N ALA A 7 38.96 -37.42 -55.87
CA ALA A 7 39.76 -38.19 -54.88
C ALA A 7 39.23 -38.00 -53.45
N SER A 8 39.09 -39.12 -52.73
CA SER A 8 39.00 -39.22 -51.26
C SER A 8 40.37 -39.01 -50.61
N TYR A 9 40.42 -38.55 -49.35
CA TYR A 9 41.51 -38.93 -48.42
C TYR A 9 40.99 -39.00 -46.97
N ILE A 10 41.33 -40.12 -46.32
CA ILE A 10 41.17 -40.46 -44.90
C ILE A 10 42.51 -40.17 -44.20
N LEU A 11 42.51 -39.62 -42.98
CA LEU A 11 43.57 -39.78 -41.96
C LEU A 11 43.07 -39.06 -40.67
N GLY A 12 42.97 -39.62 -39.47
CA GLY A 12 43.68 -40.72 -38.83
C GLY A 12 44.66 -40.16 -37.77
N CYS A 13 44.46 -40.59 -36.51
CA CYS A 13 45.35 -40.56 -35.31
C CYS A 13 44.80 -39.75 -34.13
N ALA A 14 45.00 -40.10 -32.86
CA ALA A 14 45.32 -41.33 -32.14
C ALA A 14 45.26 -40.94 -30.64
N MET A 15 44.93 -41.90 -29.77
CA MET A 15 44.85 -41.77 -28.31
C MET A 15 46.18 -41.43 -27.61
N ALA A 16 46.10 -40.80 -26.43
CA ALA A 16 46.98 -41.10 -25.30
C ALA A 16 46.32 -40.72 -23.95
N LEU A 17 46.26 -41.70 -23.04
CA LEU A 17 45.87 -41.62 -21.62
C LEU A 17 47.06 -41.20 -20.74
N LEU A 18 46.80 -40.57 -19.59
CA LEU A 18 47.62 -40.51 -18.35
C LEU A 18 46.72 -39.85 -17.27
N SER A 19 46.14 -40.55 -16.29
CA SER A 19 46.69 -41.15 -15.05
C SER A 19 46.56 -40.25 -13.80
N CYS A 20 45.67 -40.68 -12.89
CA CYS A 20 45.58 -40.54 -11.41
C CYS A 20 45.83 -39.20 -10.69
N LYS A 21 44.80 -38.73 -9.95
CA LYS A 21 44.84 -38.72 -8.47
C LYS A 21 43.46 -38.56 -7.84
N GLU A 22 43.34 -39.28 -6.74
CA GLU A 22 42.21 -39.48 -5.83
C GLU A 22 42.09 -38.31 -4.85
N GLU A 23 40.88 -37.81 -4.63
CA GLU A 23 40.53 -37.20 -3.34
C GLU A 23 39.06 -37.50 -3.01
N GLN A 24 38.90 -38.03 -1.81
CA GLN A 24 37.73 -38.65 -1.24
C GLN A 24 37.07 -37.64 -0.29
N SER A 25 35.74 -37.47 -0.36
CA SER A 25 34.92 -37.27 0.84
C SER A 25 33.44 -37.42 0.51
N ASP A 26 32.89 -38.51 1.04
CA ASP A 26 31.46 -38.73 1.27
C ASP A 26 30.84 -37.58 2.07
N GLU A 27 29.60 -37.19 1.76
CA GLU A 27 28.44 -37.62 2.56
C GLU A 27 27.14 -37.01 1.99
N LYS A 28 26.20 -37.90 1.63
CA LYS A 28 24.80 -37.57 1.40
C LYS A 28 24.11 -37.47 2.77
N VAL A 29 23.37 -36.39 3.02
CA VAL A 29 22.12 -36.48 3.79
C VAL A 29 21.04 -35.68 3.06
N SER A 30 20.08 -36.43 2.51
CA SER A 30 18.79 -35.95 2.06
C SER A 30 17.98 -35.58 3.30
N SER A 31 17.60 -34.32 3.46
CA SER A 31 16.58 -33.92 4.43
C SER A 31 15.31 -33.51 3.67
N ASP A 32 14.43 -34.48 3.49
CA ASP A 32 13.00 -34.23 3.33
C ASP A 32 12.48 -33.56 4.61
N ASN A 33 11.53 -32.62 4.44
CA ASN A 33 10.66 -31.96 5.43
C ASN A 33 11.04 -30.55 5.97
N ALA A 34 11.11 -29.56 5.07
CA ALA A 34 10.74 -28.20 5.43
C ALA A 34 9.23 -28.13 5.77
N TRP A 35 8.90 -28.38 7.05
CA TRP A 35 7.59 -28.03 7.61
C TRP A 35 7.47 -26.50 7.54
N ALA A 36 6.68 -26.01 6.59
CA ALA A 36 6.12 -24.68 6.68
C ALA A 36 5.25 -24.67 7.94
N VAL A 37 5.72 -24.00 8.99
CA VAL A 37 4.85 -23.58 10.09
C VAL A 37 3.91 -22.57 9.46
N GLU A 38 2.75 -23.00 8.95
CA GLU A 38 1.62 -22.09 8.85
C GLU A 38 1.29 -21.72 10.30
N GLU A 39 1.78 -20.55 10.69
CA GLU A 39 1.38 -19.90 11.92
C GLU A 39 -0.15 -19.82 11.86
N ASN A 40 -0.83 -20.71 12.58
CA ASN A 40 -2.27 -20.68 12.75
C ASN A 40 -2.61 -19.51 13.69
N VAL A 41 -2.30 -18.29 13.23
CA VAL A 41 -2.82 -17.08 13.83
C VAL A 41 -4.29 -17.07 13.49
N ALA A 42 -5.15 -17.28 14.50
CA ALA A 42 -6.58 -17.14 14.32
C ALA A 42 -6.84 -15.79 13.62
N PRO A 43 -7.63 -15.75 12.54
CA PRO A 43 -7.84 -14.53 11.78
C PRO A 43 -8.35 -13.45 12.74
N ARG A 44 -7.62 -12.33 12.79
CA ARG A 44 -8.00 -11.19 13.62
C ARG A 44 -9.39 -10.73 13.20
N LYS A 45 -10.25 -10.47 14.18
CA LYS A 45 -11.62 -10.05 13.93
C LYS A 45 -11.65 -8.64 13.35
N ASP A 46 -12.63 -8.43 12.48
CA ASP A 46 -12.95 -7.09 11.99
C ASP A 46 -13.36 -6.19 13.16
N THR A 47 -12.84 -4.97 13.16
CA THR A 47 -12.91 -4.06 14.30
C THR A 47 -13.14 -2.64 13.84
N THR A 48 -14.07 -1.93 14.49
CA THR A 48 -14.24 -0.48 14.32
C THR A 48 -13.72 0.21 15.57
N ILE A 49 -12.87 1.22 15.41
CA ILE A 49 -12.31 2.02 16.50
C ILE A 49 -12.58 3.49 16.21
N VAL A 50 -12.99 4.23 17.24
CA VAL A 50 -13.10 5.68 17.18
C VAL A 50 -11.83 6.28 17.80
N TYR A 51 -11.09 7.06 17.02
CA TYR A 51 -9.92 7.79 17.46
C TYR A 51 -10.28 9.26 17.63
N ARG A 52 -9.80 9.88 18.71
CA ARG A 52 -9.80 11.34 18.81
C ARG A 52 -8.72 11.90 17.90
N TRP A 53 -9.08 12.91 17.12
CA TRP A 53 -8.20 13.60 16.19
C TRP A 53 -7.76 14.93 16.77
N GLU A 54 -6.45 15.13 16.93
CA GLU A 54 -5.88 16.40 17.36
C GLU A 54 -5.26 17.18 16.20
N GLY A 55 -5.44 18.51 16.18
CA GLY A 55 -4.66 19.42 15.33
C GLY A 55 -5.18 19.67 13.91
N ILE A 56 -6.41 19.25 13.55
CA ILE A 56 -7.03 19.59 12.26
C ILE A 56 -8.17 20.61 12.42
N GLY A 57 -9.05 20.43 13.41
CA GLY A 57 -10.14 21.38 13.69
C GLY A 57 -10.00 22.17 14.99
N THR A 58 -11.06 22.91 15.30
CA THR A 58 -11.15 23.70 16.54
C THR A 58 -11.79 22.94 17.70
N GLU A 59 -12.37 21.77 17.42
CA GLU A 59 -13.13 20.97 18.38
C GLU A 59 -12.56 19.55 18.49
N ASN A 60 -13.05 18.77 19.46
CA ASN A 60 -12.65 17.36 19.67
C ASN A 60 -13.15 16.49 18.51
N ASP A 61 -12.51 16.61 17.35
CA ASP A 61 -12.87 15.86 16.15
C ASP A 61 -12.59 14.37 16.36
N GLU A 62 -13.44 13.52 15.79
CA GLU A 62 -13.33 12.06 15.91
C GLU A 62 -13.23 11.43 14.52
N ALA A 63 -12.41 10.39 14.41
CA ALA A 63 -12.29 9.53 13.25
C ALA A 63 -12.83 8.15 13.57
N THR A 64 -13.81 7.69 12.79
CA THR A 64 -14.26 6.30 12.84
C THR A 64 -13.47 5.49 11.82
N VAL A 65 -12.77 4.47 12.29
CA VAL A 65 -11.82 3.68 11.48
C VAL A 65 -12.22 2.22 11.50
N TYR A 66 -12.24 1.61 10.33
CA TYR A 66 -12.56 0.20 10.13
C TYR A 66 -11.31 -0.61 9.79
N TYR A 67 -11.15 -1.72 10.51
CA TYR A 67 -10.09 -2.70 10.33
C TYR A 67 -10.67 -4.04 9.92
N SER A 68 -10.01 -4.71 8.97
CA SER A 68 -10.30 -6.08 8.54
C SER A 68 -9.05 -6.92 8.75
N GLY A 69 -9.16 -8.06 9.44
CA GLY A 69 -7.96 -8.88 9.72
C GLY A 69 -6.87 -8.15 10.52
N GLY A 70 -7.23 -7.10 11.25
CA GLY A 70 -6.28 -6.24 11.97
C GLY A 70 -5.56 -5.20 11.11
N LYS A 71 -5.85 -5.10 9.81
CA LYS A 71 -5.34 -4.05 8.92
C LYS A 71 -6.40 -2.99 8.67
N ILE A 72 -5.99 -1.74 8.61
CA ILE A 72 -6.87 -0.62 8.28
C ILE A 72 -7.39 -0.79 6.85
N VAL A 73 -8.68 -0.52 6.65
CA VAL A 73 -9.31 -0.60 5.33
C VAL A 73 -9.86 0.75 4.94
N ARG A 74 -10.49 1.46 5.88
CA ARG A 74 -11.05 2.79 5.63
C ARG A 74 -11.32 3.54 6.91
N GLY A 75 -11.59 4.82 6.78
CA GLY A 75 -12.17 5.61 7.85
C GLY A 75 -12.78 6.90 7.36
N GLU A 76 -13.54 7.51 8.25
CA GLU A 76 -14.21 8.77 8.04
C GLU A 76 -14.03 9.66 9.27
N ALA A 77 -13.90 10.96 9.03
CA ALA A 77 -13.84 11.96 10.07
C ALA A 77 -14.63 13.20 9.67
N MET A 78 -15.26 13.80 10.66
CA MET A 78 -15.84 15.13 10.55
C MET A 78 -15.00 16.10 11.37
N VAL A 79 -14.52 17.14 10.70
CA VAL A 79 -13.74 18.21 11.31
C VAL A 79 -14.58 19.47 11.34
N TYR A 80 -14.73 20.08 12.50
CA TYR A 80 -15.51 21.31 12.66
C TYR A 80 -14.60 22.51 12.91
N GLY A 81 -14.78 23.53 12.07
CA GLY A 81 -14.21 24.87 12.25
C GLY A 81 -15.29 25.86 12.68
N ALA A 82 -14.89 27.10 12.96
CA ALA A 82 -15.79 28.13 13.48
C ALA A 82 -16.97 28.48 12.53
N THR A 83 -16.77 28.34 11.22
CA THR A 83 -17.79 28.65 10.19
C THR A 83 -17.85 27.63 9.06
N ASP A 84 -17.07 26.56 9.19
CA ASP A 84 -16.92 25.52 8.19
C ASP A 84 -16.89 24.14 8.82
N LYS A 85 -17.11 23.12 7.99
CA LYS A 85 -16.94 21.73 8.36
C LYS A 85 -16.29 20.97 7.21
N SER A 86 -15.52 19.94 7.52
CA SER A 86 -14.91 19.06 6.52
C SER A 86 -15.31 17.61 6.77
N ASP A 87 -15.83 16.95 5.73
CA ASP A 87 -15.97 15.48 5.66
C ASP A 87 -14.69 14.94 5.02
N ILE A 88 -13.95 14.12 5.76
CA ILE A 88 -12.71 13.52 5.31
C ILE A 88 -12.88 12.01 5.31
N ARG A 89 -12.48 11.37 4.22
CA ARG A 89 -12.50 9.90 4.08
C ARG A 89 -11.18 9.43 3.54
N PHE A 90 -10.78 8.25 4.00
CA PHE A 90 -9.62 7.56 3.48
C PHE A 90 -9.94 6.08 3.28
N GLU A 91 -9.39 5.51 2.22
CA GLU A 91 -9.57 4.11 1.84
C GLU A 91 -8.21 3.53 1.47
N PHE A 92 -7.91 2.36 2.04
CA PHE A 92 -6.67 1.63 1.84
C PHE A 92 -6.89 0.52 0.83
N GLU A 93 -6.18 0.63 -0.28
CA GLU A 93 -6.05 -0.41 -1.29
C GLU A 93 -4.64 -1.03 -1.20
N ASP A 94 -4.41 -2.11 -1.96
CA ASP A 94 -3.17 -2.87 -1.89
C ASP A 94 -1.92 -2.00 -2.06
N GLU A 95 -1.91 -1.09 -3.04
CA GLU A 95 -0.74 -0.28 -3.38
C GLU A 95 -0.87 1.19 -3.00
N LYS A 96 -2.07 1.64 -2.60
CA LYS A 96 -2.35 3.07 -2.44
C LYS A 96 -3.41 3.35 -1.38
N ILE A 97 -3.46 4.61 -1.00
CA ILE A 97 -4.44 5.19 -0.10
C ILE A 97 -5.14 6.30 -0.87
N ILE A 98 -6.46 6.21 -0.97
CA ILE A 98 -7.30 7.24 -1.56
C ILE A 98 -7.79 8.13 -0.42
N ILE A 99 -7.53 9.43 -0.52
CA ILE A 99 -7.92 10.42 0.48
C ILE A 99 -8.83 11.43 -0.19
N SER A 100 -10.03 11.60 0.36
CA SER A 100 -10.99 12.59 -0.12
C SER A 100 -11.41 13.53 1.00
N ARG A 101 -11.55 14.81 0.66
CA ARG A 101 -12.05 15.84 1.56
C ARG A 101 -13.08 16.69 0.86
N LYS A 102 -14.21 16.90 1.53
CA LYS A 102 -15.23 17.88 1.15
C LYS A 102 -15.34 18.91 2.25
N LYS A 103 -15.04 20.16 1.93
CA LYS A 103 -15.18 21.28 2.84
C LYS A 103 -16.45 22.06 2.54
N TYR A 104 -17.19 22.37 3.58
CA TYR A 104 -18.45 23.07 3.52
C TYR A 104 -18.43 24.32 4.40
N THR A 105 -19.14 25.37 4.01
CA THR A 105 -19.36 26.55 4.85
C THR A 105 -20.84 26.80 5.07
N HIS A 106 -21.18 27.44 6.18
CA HIS A 106 -22.53 27.96 6.39
C HIS A 106 -22.69 29.27 5.62
N LYS A 107 -23.74 29.39 4.79
CA LYS A 107 -24.05 30.66 4.15
C LYS A 107 -24.30 31.72 5.22
N LYS A 108 -23.73 32.91 5.05
CA LYS A 108 -24.08 34.08 5.88
C LYS A 108 -25.60 34.28 5.81
N ARG A 109 -26.23 34.39 6.97
CA ARG A 109 -27.69 34.54 7.14
C ARG A 109 -28.22 35.60 6.17
N SER A 110 -29.06 35.18 5.22
CA SER A 110 -29.79 36.13 4.38
C SER A 110 -30.80 36.88 5.26
N GLU A 111 -31.07 38.15 4.97
CA GLU A 111 -31.96 39.04 5.75
C GLU A 111 -33.39 38.51 5.91
N HIS A 112 -33.75 37.42 5.22
CA HIS A 112 -35.11 36.86 5.16
C HIS A 112 -35.20 35.41 5.69
N GLY A 113 -34.34 35.05 6.65
CA GLY A 113 -34.68 34.07 7.68
C GLY A 113 -35.12 32.68 7.20
N LYS A 114 -34.45 32.11 6.20
CA LYS A 114 -34.38 30.67 5.86
C LYS A 114 -33.05 30.48 5.10
N SER A 115 -32.16 29.52 5.33
CA SER A 115 -32.18 28.29 6.12
C SER A 115 -30.74 27.94 6.57
N ASP A 116 -30.55 26.77 7.19
CA ASP A 116 -29.25 26.10 7.41
C ASP A 116 -28.57 25.71 6.08
N ASP A 117 -28.36 26.67 5.19
CA ASP A 117 -27.81 26.44 3.86
C ASP A 117 -26.30 26.21 3.97
N ILE A 118 -25.91 24.94 3.86
CA ILE A 118 -24.52 24.51 3.80
C ILE A 118 -24.08 24.51 2.33
N GLU A 119 -22.97 25.16 2.02
CA GLU A 119 -22.41 25.25 0.68
C GLU A 119 -21.09 24.48 0.60
N LEU A 120 -20.93 23.62 -0.41
CA LEU A 120 -19.67 22.96 -0.71
C LEU A 120 -18.71 23.99 -1.31
N ILE A 121 -17.62 24.29 -0.61
CA ILE A 121 -16.62 25.29 -1.03
C ILE A 121 -15.35 24.68 -1.59
N SER A 122 -15.07 23.42 -1.26
CA SER A 122 -13.93 22.71 -1.83
C SER A 122 -14.19 21.21 -1.82
N LYS A 123 -13.73 20.54 -2.88
CA LYS A 123 -13.61 19.10 -2.97
C LYS A 123 -12.20 18.78 -3.44
N ILE A 124 -11.52 17.95 -2.66
CA ILE A 124 -10.15 17.50 -2.89
C ILE A 124 -10.18 15.98 -2.84
N GLU A 125 -9.47 15.34 -3.75
CA GLU A 125 -9.31 13.90 -3.80
C GLU A 125 -7.93 13.60 -4.37
N TYR A 126 -7.12 12.86 -3.62
CA TYR A 126 -5.77 12.52 -4.04
C TYR A 126 -5.39 11.11 -3.59
N GLN A 127 -4.35 10.59 -4.22
CA GLN A 127 -3.80 9.27 -3.98
C GLN A 127 -2.37 9.38 -3.46
N THR A 128 -2.03 8.52 -2.51
CA THR A 128 -0.67 8.37 -1.99
C THR A 128 -0.36 6.91 -1.79
N ASP A 129 0.91 6.52 -1.85
CA ASP A 129 1.33 5.19 -1.40
C ASP A 129 1.35 5.09 0.15
N HIS A 130 1.65 3.90 0.67
CA HIS A 130 1.78 3.66 2.12
C HIS A 130 3.00 4.34 2.78
N HIS A 131 3.78 5.11 2.02
CA HIS A 131 4.90 5.90 2.50
C HIS A 131 4.62 7.41 2.50
N GLY A 132 3.50 7.86 1.92
CA GLY A 132 3.16 9.28 1.79
C GLY A 132 3.63 9.91 0.49
N ASN A 133 4.16 9.11 -0.45
CA ASN A 133 4.49 9.60 -1.77
C ASN A 133 3.20 9.80 -2.55
N TYR A 134 2.97 11.03 -2.98
CA TYR A 134 1.81 11.40 -3.76
C TYR A 134 1.90 10.83 -5.18
N SER A 135 0.79 10.31 -5.69
CA SER A 135 0.74 9.69 -7.03
C SER A 135 -0.26 10.33 -7.99
N ASP A 136 -1.36 10.92 -7.50
CA ASP A 136 -2.41 11.51 -8.35
C ASP A 136 -3.40 12.41 -7.57
N GLY A 137 -4.12 13.30 -8.24
CA GLY A 137 -5.27 14.08 -7.74
C GLY A 137 -5.00 15.45 -7.09
N ASP A 138 -6.04 16.20 -6.73
CA ASP A 138 -5.87 17.54 -6.14
C ASP A 138 -5.52 17.40 -4.65
N ARG A 139 -4.28 17.74 -4.26
CA ARG A 139 -3.83 17.65 -2.85
C ARG A 139 -4.22 18.89 -2.06
N ALA A 140 -4.66 18.71 -0.82
CA ALA A 140 -4.86 19.81 0.12
C ALA A 140 -3.51 20.39 0.59
N GLU A 141 -3.50 21.66 1.00
CA GLU A 141 -2.29 22.31 1.53
C GLU A 141 -1.80 21.67 2.84
N ASP A 142 -2.70 21.07 3.61
CA ASP A 142 -2.38 20.36 4.84
C ASP A 142 -2.00 18.91 4.55
N ASP A 143 -0.95 18.44 5.23
CA ASP A 143 -0.42 17.10 5.04
C ASP A 143 -1.24 16.05 5.81
N PHE A 144 -2.51 15.87 5.41
CA PHE A 144 -3.46 15.00 6.11
C PHE A 144 -2.94 13.56 6.27
N TYR A 145 -2.18 13.07 5.31
CA TYR A 145 -1.56 11.75 5.38
C TYR A 145 -0.64 11.62 6.60
N GLU A 146 0.24 12.61 6.82
CA GLU A 146 1.15 12.61 7.97
C GLU A 146 0.39 12.65 9.30
N ILE A 147 -0.72 13.37 9.35
CA ILE A 147 -1.56 13.42 10.56
C ILE A 147 -2.25 12.06 10.77
N LEU A 148 -2.81 11.47 9.72
CA LEU A 148 -3.44 10.15 9.74
C LEU A 148 -2.46 9.09 10.26
N LYS A 149 -1.26 9.03 9.67
CA LYS A 149 -0.21 8.07 10.03
C LYS A 149 0.28 8.24 11.48
N LYS A 150 0.33 9.47 11.98
CA LYS A 150 0.78 9.76 13.34
C LYS A 150 -0.23 9.32 14.40
N GLN A 151 -1.52 9.42 14.11
CA GLN A 151 -2.58 9.27 15.11
C GLN A 151 -3.31 7.92 15.03
N ILE A 152 -3.36 7.31 13.85
CA ILE A 152 -4.12 6.08 13.60
C ILE A 152 -3.15 4.99 13.13
N PRO A 153 -3.02 3.87 13.87
CA PRO A 153 -2.19 2.76 13.43
C PRO A 153 -2.82 2.07 12.22
N PHE A 154 -2.01 1.77 11.20
CA PHE A 154 -2.50 1.06 10.00
C PHE A 154 -2.67 -0.44 10.26
N GLU A 155 -2.06 -0.95 11.32
CA GLU A 155 -2.23 -2.33 11.79
C GLU A 155 -2.42 -2.35 13.30
N LEU A 156 -3.39 -3.14 13.77
CA LEU A 156 -3.63 -3.39 15.19
C LEU A 156 -2.56 -4.35 15.73
N LYS A 157 -2.24 -4.27 17.02
CA LYS A 157 -1.33 -5.20 17.69
C LYS A 157 -2.11 -6.31 18.39
#